data_AF-M3C734-F1
#
_entry.id   AF-M3C734-F1
#
_cell.length_a   1.000
_cell.length_b   1.000
_cell.length_c   1.000
_cell.angle_alpha   90.00
_cell.angle_beta   90.00
_cell.angle_gamma   90.00
#
_symmetry.space_group_name_H-M   'P 1'
#
loop_
_entity.id
_entity.type
_entity.pdbx_description
1 polymer ?
#
loop_
_entity_poly.entity_id
_entity_poly.type
_entity_poly.pdbx_seq_one_letter_code
_entity_poly.pdbx_strand_id
1 'polypeptide(L)' 'MLRAVLPVAAGLGLGLDPVLVTCDPDNTGSRKVIEACGGAFEDERSGKLRFWIRTGPDRGPEPRPDTERNGTADAGR' A
#
# COMPACT_ATOMS: atom_id res chain seq x y z
N MET A 1 -5.88 2.70 -16.06
CA MET A 1 -4.64 1.96 -16.35
C MET A 1 -4.00 1.30 -15.13
N LEU A 2 -4.24 1.74 -13.87
CA LEU A 2 -3.60 1.16 -12.68
C LEU A 2 -3.72 -0.37 -12.58
N ARG A 3 -4.93 -0.93 -12.66
CA ARG A 3 -5.15 -2.39 -12.59
C ARG A 3 -4.30 -3.19 -13.60
N ALA A 4 -4.04 -2.64 -14.78
CA ALA A 4 -3.26 -3.32 -15.81
C ALA A 4 -1.75 -3.33 -15.53
N VAL A 5 -1.24 -2.38 -14.73
CA VAL A 5 0.19 -2.28 -14.44
C VAL A 5 0.61 -3.14 -13.25
N LEU A 6 -0.31 -3.49 -12.35
CA LEU A 6 0.01 -4.29 -11.15
C LEU A 6 0.64 -5.65 -11.51
N PRO A 7 0.10 -6.46 -12.45
CA PRO A 7 0.76 -7.71 -12.84
C PRO A 7 2.13 -7.51 -13.49
N VAL A 8 2.33 -6.38 -14.19
CA VAL A 8 3.63 -6.03 -14.78
C VAL A 8 4.65 -5.75 -13.67
N ALA A 9 4.27 -5.01 -12.63
CA ALA A 9 5.13 -4.72 -11.49
C ALA A 9 5.52 -6.00 -10.71
N ALA A 10 4.59 -6.95 -10.56
CA ALA A 10 4.89 -8.26 -9.98
C ALA A 10 5.82 -9.12 -10.85
N GLY A 11 5.71 -9.01 -12.17
CA GLY A 11 6.50 -9.79 -13.14
C GLY A 11 7.90 -9.26 -13.43
N LEU A 12 8.32 -8.16 -12.80
CA LEU A 12 9.71 -7.68 -12.88
C LEU A 12 10.66 -8.69 -12.20
N GLY A 13 11.96 -8.65 -12.54
CA GLY A 13 12.91 -9.72 -12.17
C GLY A 13 12.94 -10.12 -10.69
N LEU A 14 12.83 -9.16 -9.76
CA LEU A 14 12.70 -9.42 -8.32
C LEU A 14 11.24 -9.30 -7.81
N GLY A 15 10.32 -8.83 -8.65
CA GLY A 15 8.96 -8.43 -8.29
C GLY A 15 8.92 -7.14 -7.46
N LEU A 16 7.93 -6.29 -7.71
CA LEU A 16 7.61 -5.17 -6.84
C LEU A 16 6.31 -5.48 -6.10
N ASP A 17 6.39 -6.06 -4.91
CA ASP A 17 5.22 -6.41 -4.10
C ASP A 17 5.51 -6.23 -2.60
N PRO A 18 4.76 -5.39 -1.86
CA PRO A 18 3.72 -4.45 -2.34
C PRO A 18 4.31 -3.18 -2.98
N VAL A 19 3.45 -2.40 -3.65
CA VAL A 19 3.80 -1.07 -4.18
C VAL A 19 3.12 0.05 -3.38
N LEU A 20 3.84 1.15 -3.17
CA LEU A 20 3.30 2.38 -2.60
C LEU A 20 2.80 3.30 -3.72
N VAL A 21 1.51 3.62 -3.71
CA VAL A 21 0.90 4.55 -4.66
C VAL A 21 0.43 5.78 -3.90
N THR A 22 0.68 6.97 -4.46
CA THR A 22 0.31 8.23 -3.84
C THR A 22 -0.57 9.08 -4.74
N CYS A 23 -1.44 9.89 -4.15
CA CYS A 23 -2.20 10.91 -4.86
C CYS A 23 -2.41 12.15 -3.99
N ASP A 24 -2.81 13.26 -4.61
CA ASP A 24 -3.23 14.46 -3.88
C ASP A 24 -4.55 14.21 -3.12
N PRO A 25 -4.77 14.85 -1.94
CA PRO A 25 -5.98 14.68 -1.14
C PRO A 25 -7.27 15.07 -1.85
N ASP A 26 -7.22 16.05 -2.75
CA ASP A 26 -8.35 16.51 -3.55
C ASP A 26 -8.59 15.67 -4.82
N ASN A 27 -7.66 14.79 -5.18
CA ASN A 27 -7.74 13.92 -6.35
C ASN A 27 -8.62 12.69 -6.07
N THR A 28 -9.92 12.94 -5.91
CA THR A 28 -10.94 11.94 -5.62
C THR A 28 -10.98 10.83 -6.69
N GLY A 29 -10.71 11.16 -7.95
CA GLY A 29 -10.68 10.19 -9.04
C GLY A 29 -9.57 9.15 -8.88
N SER A 30 -8.34 9.60 -8.61
CA SER A 30 -7.21 8.71 -8.38
C SER A 30 -7.39 7.88 -7.11
N ARG A 31 -7.86 8.50 -6.02
CA ARG A 31 -8.16 7.81 -4.77
C ARG A 31 -9.12 6.63 -4.98
N LYS A 32 -10.24 6.86 -5.67
CA LYS A 32 -11.22 5.80 -5.97
C LYS A 32 -10.63 4.68 -6.83
N VAL A 33 -9.80 5.02 -7.82
CA VAL A 33 -9.15 4.01 -8.67
C VAL A 33 -8.16 3.17 -7.86
N ILE A 34 -7.40 3.79 -6.95
CA ILE A 34 -6.45 3.12 -6.06
C ILE A 34 -7.17 2.16 -5.11
N GLU A 35 -8.20 2.65 -4.40
CA GLU A 35 -9.03 1.84 -3.50
C GLU A 35 -9.69 0.66 -4.24
N ALA A 36 -10.22 0.90 -5.45
CA ALA A 36 -10.81 -0.15 -6.28
C ALA A 36 -9.80 -1.19 -6.82
N CYS A 37 -8.51 -0.85 -6.84
CA CYS A 37 -7.43 -1.79 -7.16
C CYS A 37 -6.88 -2.52 -5.91
N GLY A 38 -7.54 -2.38 -4.75
CA GLY A 38 -7.11 -3.01 -3.50
C GLY A 38 -6.11 -2.19 -2.68
N GLY A 39 -5.99 -0.89 -2.96
CA GLY A 39 -5.10 -0.01 -2.21
C GLY A 39 -5.57 0.19 -0.76
N ALA A 40 -4.74 -0.22 0.19
CA ALA A 40 -4.94 0.00 1.62
C ALA A 40 -4.32 1.34 2.04
N PHE A 41 -5.13 2.23 2.63
CA PHE A 41 -4.65 3.53 3.11
C PHE A 41 -3.64 3.35 4.26
N GLU A 42 -2.51 4.05 4.16
CA GLU A 42 -1.42 4.04 5.14
C GLU A 42 -1.47 5.30 6.01
N ASP A 43 -1.12 6.44 5.41
CA ASP A 43 -1.08 7.76 6.05
C ASP A 43 -1.23 8.87 5.01
N GLU A 44 -1.32 10.12 5.49
CA GLU A 44 -1.06 11.30 4.69
C GLU A 44 0.28 11.89 5.12
N ARG A 45 1.16 12.16 4.14
CA ARG A 45 2.48 12.74 4.40
C ARG A 45 2.82 13.77 3.34
N SER A 46 3.23 14.96 3.79
CA SER A 46 3.64 16.06 2.91
C SER A 46 2.58 16.40 1.84
N GLY A 47 1.29 16.38 2.22
CA GLY A 47 0.17 16.66 1.32
C GLY A 47 -0.09 15.58 0.28
N LYS A 48 0.31 14.32 0.53
CA LYS A 48 0.00 13.18 -0.33
C LYS A 48 -0.66 12.08 0.49
N LEU A 49 -1.78 11.56 0.01
CA LEU A 49 -2.37 10.32 0.49
C LEU A 49 -1.51 9.15 0.01
N ARG A 50 -1.23 8.19 0.89
CA ARG A 50 -0.35 7.05 0.63
C ARG A 50 -1.12 5.75 0.80
N PHE A 51 -1.03 4.86 -0.20
CA PHE A 51 -1.73 3.59 -0.23
C PHE A 51 -0.79 2.45 -0.62
N TRP A 52 -0.86 1.33 0.10
CA TRP A 52 -0.18 0.09 -0.27
C TRP A 52 -1.08 -0.78 -1.14
N ILE A 53 -0.57 -1.27 -2.26
CA ILE A 53 -1.29 -2.18 -3.17
C ILE A 53 -0.46 -3.44 -3.37
N ARG A 54 -1.09 -4.61 -3.26
CA ARG A 54 -0.48 -5.88 -3.68
C ARG A 54 -0.41 -5.96 -5.19
N THR A 55 0.69 -6.45 -5.73
CA THR A 55 0.86 -6.62 -7.19
C THR A 55 0.77 -8.07 -7.64
N GLY A 56 1.07 -9.01 -6.73
CA GLY A 56 0.94 -10.44 -6.96
C GLY A 56 -0.51 -10.91 -6.98
N PRO A 57 -0.78 -12.16 -7.43
CA PRO A 57 -2.09 -12.77 -7.26
C PRO A 57 -2.45 -12.77 -5.78
N ASP A 58 -3.74 -12.62 -5.45
CA ASP A 58 -4.28 -12.64 -4.08
C ASP A 58 -3.87 -13.93 -3.34
N ARG A 59 -2.65 -13.93 -2.80
CA ARG A 59 -2.24 -14.81 -1.72
C ARG A 59 -2.83 -14.13 -0.49
N GLY A 60 -3.79 -14.79 0.17
CA GLY A 60 -4.58 -14.25 1.28
C GLY A 60 -3.77 -13.46 2.32
N PRO A 61 -4.43 -12.72 3.21
CA PRO A 61 -3.84 -11.61 3.96
C PRO A 61 -2.51 -12.01 4.61
N GLU A 62 -1.41 -11.49 4.06
CA GLU A 62 -0.08 -11.60 4.67
C GLU A 62 0.04 -10.49 5.72
N PRO A 63 0.55 -10.78 6.93
CA PRO A 63 0.73 -9.77 7.96
C PRO A 63 1.69 -8.66 7.48
N ARG A 64 1.31 -7.42 7.77
CA ARG A 64 2.06 -6.21 7.39
C ARG A 64 3.48 -6.23 7.98
N PRO A 65 4.52 -5.85 7.22
CA PRO A 65 5.93 -5.90 7.67
C PRO A 65 6.30 -4.85 8.74
N ASP A 66 5.43 -3.90 9.06
CA ASP A 66 5.71 -2.71 9.87
C ASP A 66 4.82 -2.55 11.12
N THR A 67 3.82 -3.41 11.33
CA THR A 67 2.89 -3.27 12.47
C THR A 67 3.53 -3.61 13.83
N GLU A 68 4.71 -4.22 13.89
CA GLU A 68 5.38 -4.61 15.15
C GLU A 68 6.34 -3.57 15.74
N ARG A 69 6.67 -2.47 15.05
CA ARG A 69 7.73 -1.56 15.53
C ARG A 69 7.26 -0.54 16.59
N ASN A 70 5.98 -0.48 16.95
CA ASN A 70 5.50 0.52 17.91
C ASN A 70 4.72 -0.09 19.07
N GLY A 71 5.45 -0.41 20.15
CA GLY A 71 4.86 -0.62 21.47
C GLY A 71 5.42 -1.79 22.28
N THR A 72 6.61 -1.63 22.87
CA THR A 72 6.85 -1.97 24.29
C THR A 72 8.10 -1.20 24.73
N ALA A 73 7.92 0.09 25.03
CA ALA A 73 8.76 0.81 25.97
C ALA A 73 7.90 1.07 27.21
N ASP A 74 8.38 0.57 28.35
CA ASP A 74 8.00 0.90 29.72
C ASP A 74 6.58 0.55 30.22
N ALA A 75 6.52 -0.52 31.01
CA ALA A 75 5.65 -0.58 32.18
C ALA A 75 6.40 -1.37 33.28
N GLY A 76 7.07 -0.63 34.16
CA GLY A 76 7.85 -1.19 35.25
C GLY A 76 7.09 -2.04 36.26
N ARG A 77 7.78 -3.07 36.77
CA ARG A 77 7.87 -3.44 38.18
C ARG A 77 9.04 -4.39 38.39
#